data_AF-A0A0F9P6Q4-F1
#
_entry.id   AF-A0A0F9P6Q4-F1
#
_cell.length_a   1.000
_cell.length_b   1.000
_cell.length_c   1.000
_cell.angle_alpha   90.00
_cell.angle_beta   90.00
_cell.angle_gamma   90.00
#
_symmetry.space_group_name_H-M   'P 1'
#
loop_
_entity.id
_entity.type
_entity.pdbx_description
1 polymer ?
#
loop_
_entity_poly.entity_id
_entity_poly.type
_entity_poly.pdbx_seq_one_letter_code
_entity_poly.pdbx_strand_id
1 'polypeptide(L)'
;MLVSDLINDLSLDVHDPARNQITEDMWVSFINQAARDARNSGWLLPHHNAENVELLAQTFEYDVPAGFAYVQSIRWGDQTNSNADTTDTGTDLDGALSDTTGTTVTVDNNDLFVINDLIQVDDEIMLVTAISTALETLTVTRGYFSSTAATHSDGADVLRPNADVTYDTEIPQAYWEPKLDSGGSGGAGATSGSRPMIVFNARLFTFTAGTPLQFVGQKRPTIYSAVTETVDDQMESFLLERALYRGARYASVGG
;
A
#
# COMPACT_ATOMS: atom_id res chain seq x y z
N MET A 1 -8.55 -4.23 10.57
CA MET A 1 -9.13 -5.00 11.72
C MET A 1 -8.92 -6.51 11.54
N LEU A 2 -8.73 -7.29 12.60
CA LEU A 2 -8.63 -8.76 12.49
C LEU A 2 -10.00 -9.38 12.20
N VAL A 3 -10.03 -10.49 11.46
CA VAL A 3 -11.28 -11.21 11.16
C VAL A 3 -11.98 -11.68 12.44
N SER A 4 -11.22 -12.07 13.46
CA SER A 4 -11.71 -12.43 14.80
C SER A 4 -12.42 -11.25 15.49
N ASP A 5 -11.93 -10.03 15.31
CA ASP A 5 -12.54 -8.81 15.84
C ASP A 5 -13.84 -8.48 15.10
N LEU A 6 -13.86 -8.58 13.76
CA LEU A 6 -15.07 -8.43 12.94
C LEU A 6 -16.15 -9.45 13.31
N ILE A 7 -15.76 -10.70 13.60
CA ILE A 7 -16.66 -11.76 14.06
C ILE A 7 -17.26 -11.42 15.43
N ASN A 8 -16.44 -10.91 16.36
CA ASN A 8 -16.89 -10.53 17.69
C ASN A 8 -17.80 -9.30 17.66
N ASP A 9 -17.51 -8.32 16.81
CA ASP A 9 -18.32 -7.10 16.64
C ASP A 9 -19.70 -7.45 16.03
N LEU A 10 -19.73 -8.32 15.00
CA LEU A 10 -20.99 -8.90 14.48
C LEU A 10 -21.79 -9.66 15.55
N SER A 11 -21.09 -10.39 16.43
CA SER A 11 -21.71 -11.15 17.52
C SER A 11 -22.27 -10.26 18.64
N LEU A 12 -21.77 -9.03 18.78
CA LEU A 12 -22.19 -8.12 19.84
C LEU A 12 -23.40 -7.29 19.41
N ASP A 13 -23.44 -6.86 18.15
CA ASP A 13 -24.47 -5.96 17.61
C ASP A 13 -25.79 -6.67 17.29
N VAL A 14 -25.73 -7.96 16.96
CA VAL A 14 -26.91 -8.80 16.81
C VAL A 14 -26.99 -9.71 18.03
N HIS A 15 -27.85 -9.39 19.00
CA HIS A 15 -28.25 -10.30 20.09
C HIS A 15 -28.96 -11.55 19.50
N ASP A 16 -28.24 -12.40 18.76
CA ASP A 16 -28.82 -13.36 17.80
C ASP A 16 -28.36 -14.82 18.04
N PRO A 17 -29.30 -15.80 18.09
CA PRO A 17 -29.01 -17.24 18.09
C PRO A 17 -28.18 -17.78 16.90
N ALA A 18 -27.90 -16.97 15.86
CA ALA A 18 -27.10 -17.35 14.68
C ALA A 18 -25.67 -17.84 15.01
N ARG A 19 -25.06 -17.44 16.14
CA ARG A 19 -23.74 -17.95 16.57
C ARG A 19 -23.73 -19.47 16.80
N ASN A 20 -24.87 -20.07 17.12
CA ASN A 20 -24.97 -21.52 17.31
C ASN A 20 -25.19 -22.31 16.01
N GLN A 21 -25.45 -21.64 14.87
CA GLN A 21 -25.80 -22.32 13.62
C GLN A 21 -24.83 -22.05 12.45
N ILE A 22 -23.97 -21.03 12.56
CA ILE A 22 -23.05 -20.64 11.48
C ILE A 22 -21.62 -20.84 11.96
N THR A 23 -20.87 -21.72 11.27
CA THR A 23 -19.45 -21.97 11.58
C THR A 23 -18.55 -20.85 11.05
N GLU A 24 -17.33 -20.76 11.58
CA GLU A 24 -16.31 -19.79 11.15
C GLU A 24 -16.01 -19.87 9.65
N ASP A 25 -15.90 -21.08 9.10
CA ASP A 25 -15.72 -21.31 7.65
C ASP A 25 -16.88 -20.75 6.81
N MET A 26 -18.11 -20.82 7.32
CA MET A 26 -19.28 -20.28 6.62
C MET A 26 -19.25 -18.75 6.61
N TRP A 27 -18.83 -18.12 7.72
CA TRP A 27 -18.61 -16.67 7.77
C TRP A 27 -17.53 -16.21 6.79
N VAL A 28 -16.39 -16.89 6.76
CA VAL A 28 -15.33 -16.62 5.77
C VAL A 28 -15.85 -16.78 4.34
N SER A 29 -16.74 -17.76 4.09
CA SER A 29 -17.38 -17.92 2.78
C SER A 29 -18.32 -16.76 2.42
N PHE A 30 -19.05 -16.20 3.39
CA PHE A 30 -19.94 -15.06 3.18
C PHE A 30 -19.16 -13.77 2.93
N ILE A 31 -18.08 -13.54 3.67
CA ILE A 31 -17.17 -12.41 3.46
C ILE A 31 -16.54 -12.52 2.05
N ASN A 32 -16.08 -13.70 1.66
CA ASN A 32 -15.54 -13.95 0.32
C ASN A 32 -16.57 -13.75 -0.80
N GLN A 33 -17.83 -14.14 -0.58
CA GLN A 33 -18.92 -13.87 -1.53
C GLN A 33 -19.28 -12.38 -1.57
N ALA A 34 -19.26 -11.68 -0.44
CA ALA A 34 -19.47 -10.24 -0.38
C ALA A 34 -18.36 -9.48 -1.14
N ALA A 35 -17.10 -9.89 -1.00
CA ALA A 35 -15.98 -9.33 -1.75
C ALA A 35 -16.11 -9.58 -3.27
N ARG A 36 -16.53 -10.79 -3.67
CA ARG A 36 -16.79 -11.11 -5.09
C ARG A 36 -17.95 -10.32 -5.68
N ASP A 37 -19.02 -10.11 -4.91
CA ASP A 37 -20.16 -9.32 -5.36
C ASP A 37 -19.86 -7.82 -5.36
N ALA A 38 -19.01 -7.34 -4.45
CA ALA A 38 -18.44 -5.99 -4.51
C ALA A 38 -17.66 -5.79 -5.80
N ARG A 39 -16.77 -6.74 -6.16
CA ARG A 39 -16.06 -6.73 -7.43
C ARG A 39 -16.99 -6.74 -8.65
N ASN A 40 -18.08 -7.50 -8.61
CA ASN A 40 -18.97 -7.69 -9.75
C ASN A 40 -20.08 -6.62 -9.87
N SER A 41 -20.40 -5.90 -8.80
CA SER A 41 -21.53 -4.96 -8.77
C SER A 41 -21.24 -3.59 -9.39
N GLY A 42 -19.97 -3.28 -9.70
CA GLY A 42 -19.59 -2.03 -10.38
C GLY A 42 -19.99 -0.75 -9.63
N TRP A 43 -20.47 -0.89 -8.38
CA TRP A 43 -20.92 0.21 -7.55
C TRP A 43 -19.70 0.77 -6.84
N LEU A 44 -19.23 1.91 -7.36
CA LEU A 44 -18.24 2.77 -6.71
C LEU A 44 -18.84 3.24 -5.38
N LEU A 45 -18.22 2.85 -4.27
CA LEU A 45 -18.41 3.57 -3.02
C LEU A 45 -17.39 4.70 -2.97
N PRO A 46 -17.77 5.91 -2.55
CA PRO A 46 -16.84 7.00 -2.35
C PRO A 46 -16.00 6.70 -1.10
N HIS A 47 -14.95 5.90 -1.30
CA HIS A 47 -13.93 5.70 -0.31
C HIS A 47 -12.58 6.01 -0.95
N HIS A 48 -11.91 7.01 -0.37
CA HIS A 48 -10.71 7.63 -0.91
C HIS A 48 -9.48 6.99 -0.26
N ASN A 49 -8.93 5.94 -0.87
CA ASN A 49 -7.64 5.38 -0.50
C ASN A 49 -6.53 6.14 -1.22
N ALA A 50 -5.42 6.37 -0.53
CA ALA A 50 -4.26 7.08 -1.06
C ALA A 50 -3.02 6.17 -1.02
N GLU A 51 -2.28 6.11 -2.12
CA GLU A 51 -0.98 5.42 -2.18
C GLU A 51 0.09 6.38 -2.69
N ASN A 52 1.19 6.44 -1.95
CA ASN A 52 2.32 7.31 -2.23
C ASN A 52 3.35 6.57 -3.08
N VAL A 53 3.84 7.24 -4.09
CA VAL A 53 4.66 6.66 -5.14
C VAL A 53 5.63 7.70 -5.66
N GLU A 54 6.80 7.29 -6.11
CA GLU A 54 7.81 8.20 -6.63
C GLU A 54 7.97 8.09 -8.15
N LEU A 55 8.21 9.24 -8.80
CA LEU A 55 8.61 9.28 -10.20
C LEU A 55 10.06 8.80 -10.37
N LEU A 56 10.24 7.55 -10.81
CA LEU A 56 11.57 6.93 -10.93
C LEU A 56 12.48 7.56 -12.00
N ALA A 57 11.90 8.12 -13.07
CA ALA A 57 12.62 8.72 -14.18
C ALA A 57 11.74 9.75 -14.90
N GLN A 58 12.25 10.41 -15.94
CA GLN A 58 11.47 11.27 -16.84
C GLN A 58 10.55 10.46 -17.79
N THR A 59 9.91 9.42 -17.24
CA THR A 59 9.00 8.53 -17.98
C THR A 59 7.59 9.08 -17.87
N PHE A 60 6.88 9.13 -19.00
CA PHE A 60 5.49 9.63 -19.09
C PHE A 60 4.45 8.52 -18.94
N GLU A 61 4.89 7.32 -18.61
CA GLU A 61 4.07 6.12 -18.43
C GLU A 61 4.37 5.56 -17.05
N TYR A 62 3.32 5.36 -16.27
CA TYR A 62 3.44 4.94 -14.88
C TYR A 62 2.47 3.80 -14.60
N ASP A 63 2.94 2.73 -13.95
CA ASP A 63 2.06 1.61 -13.58
C ASP A 63 1.06 2.07 -12.51
N VAL A 64 -0.22 1.75 -12.70
CA VAL A 64 -1.21 1.98 -11.64
C VAL A 64 -0.84 1.07 -10.46
N PRO A 65 -0.73 1.62 -9.23
CA PRO A 65 -0.38 0.81 -8.08
C PRO A 65 -1.32 -0.38 -7.87
N ALA A 66 -0.77 -1.46 -7.32
CA ALA A 66 -1.46 -2.73 -7.24
C ALA A 66 -2.71 -2.60 -6.37
N GLY A 67 -3.84 -3.06 -6.91
CA GLY A 67 -5.08 -3.08 -6.17
C GLY A 67 -5.95 -1.84 -6.37
N PHE A 68 -5.64 -0.84 -7.19
CA PHE A 68 -6.66 0.17 -7.52
C PHE A 68 -7.76 -0.40 -8.45
N ALA A 69 -9.02 -0.16 -8.09
CA ALA A 69 -10.19 -0.42 -8.91
C ALA A 69 -10.47 0.77 -9.83
N TYR A 70 -10.30 1.97 -9.28
CA TYR A 70 -10.54 3.25 -9.92
C TYR A 70 -9.59 4.30 -9.34
N VAL A 71 -8.96 5.10 -10.20
CA VAL A 71 -8.16 6.28 -9.80
C VAL A 71 -9.03 7.51 -9.97
N GLN A 72 -9.27 8.24 -8.88
CA GLN A 72 -10.07 9.46 -8.89
C GLN A 72 -9.22 10.69 -9.19
N SER A 73 -8.10 10.82 -8.49
CA SER A 73 -7.21 11.97 -8.61
C SER A 73 -5.76 11.56 -8.38
N ILE A 74 -4.86 12.30 -8.98
CA ILE A 74 -3.42 12.15 -8.76
C ILE A 74 -2.95 13.49 -8.20
N ARG A 75 -2.22 13.47 -7.10
CA ARG A 75 -1.66 14.66 -6.47
C ARG A 75 -0.15 14.61 -6.55
N TRP A 76 0.50 15.75 -6.70
CA TRP A 76 1.95 15.87 -6.53
C TRP A 76 2.23 16.38 -5.11
N GLY A 77 3.32 15.91 -4.51
CA GLY A 77 3.82 16.45 -3.25
C GLY A 77 4.83 17.56 -3.50
N ASP A 78 4.99 18.46 -2.54
CA ASP A 78 6.19 19.30 -2.50
C ASP A 78 7.42 18.39 -2.43
N GLN A 79 8.46 18.73 -3.20
CA GLN A 79 9.71 18.01 -3.13
C GLN A 79 10.41 18.46 -1.84
N THR A 80 10.12 17.79 -0.72
CA THR A 80 10.75 18.07 0.57
C THR A 80 12.20 17.55 0.60
N ASN A 81 13.02 17.93 -0.38
CA ASN A 81 14.47 17.74 -0.35
C ASN A 81 15.12 18.98 0.23
N SER A 82 15.18 19.05 1.55
CA SER A 82 16.28 19.70 2.27
C SER A 82 16.18 19.30 3.72
N ASN A 83 16.81 18.18 4.07
CA ASN A 83 17.01 17.75 5.45
C ASN A 83 15.68 17.72 6.23
N ALA A 84 14.83 16.75 5.87
CA ALA A 84 13.64 16.43 6.65
C ALA A 84 14.04 16.43 8.12
N ASP A 85 13.35 17.19 8.96
CA ASP A 85 13.60 17.23 10.39
C ASP A 85 13.68 15.77 10.87
N THR A 86 14.88 15.29 11.20
CA THR A 86 15.06 13.85 11.41
C THR A 86 14.74 13.55 12.86
N THR A 87 13.87 12.59 13.10
CA THR A 87 13.71 12.05 14.45
C THR A 87 14.64 10.87 14.61
N ASP A 88 15.55 10.94 15.58
CA ASP A 88 16.39 9.81 15.95
C ASP A 88 15.51 8.64 16.42
N THR A 89 15.72 7.47 15.81
CA THR A 89 14.98 6.25 16.17
C THR A 89 15.58 5.56 17.39
N GLY A 90 16.82 5.89 17.75
CA GLY A 90 17.58 5.26 18.82
C GLY A 90 18.17 3.90 18.44
N THR A 91 18.20 3.55 17.16
CA THR A 91 18.94 2.40 16.64
C THR A 91 19.94 2.83 15.58
N ASP A 92 21.01 2.05 15.47
CA ASP A 92 22.08 2.29 14.50
C ASP A 92 22.18 1.11 13.52
N LEU A 93 22.98 1.26 12.47
CA LEU A 93 23.36 0.17 11.59
C LEU A 93 24.26 -0.83 12.33
N ASP A 94 23.87 -2.11 12.37
CA ASP A 94 24.68 -3.24 12.87
C ASP A 94 25.42 -3.90 11.69
N GLY A 95 26.14 -3.09 10.93
CA GLY A 95 26.85 -3.50 9.73
C GLY A 95 26.90 -2.43 8.65
N ALA A 96 28.11 -2.20 8.14
CA ALA A 96 28.33 -1.22 7.07
C ALA A 96 27.66 -1.63 5.74
N LEU A 97 26.92 -0.69 5.14
CA LEU A 97 26.46 -0.81 3.77
C LEU A 97 27.62 -0.46 2.83
N SER A 98 28.30 -1.51 2.34
CA SER A 98 29.55 -1.37 1.58
C SER A 98 29.36 -1.11 0.07
N ASP A 99 28.13 -1.09 -0.42
CA ASP A 99 27.82 -0.83 -1.82
C ASP A 99 26.49 -0.03 -1.98
N THR A 100 26.22 0.42 -3.20
CA THR A 100 25.06 1.27 -3.53
C THR A 100 23.86 0.50 -4.10
N THR A 101 23.93 -0.83 -4.13
CA THR A 101 22.92 -1.70 -4.76
C THR A 101 22.29 -2.70 -3.79
N GLY A 102 22.94 -2.96 -2.65
CA GLY A 102 22.50 -3.84 -1.61
C GLY A 102 21.23 -3.31 -0.98
N THR A 103 20.22 -4.16 -0.91
CA THR A 103 18.88 -3.85 -0.41
C THR A 103 18.65 -4.40 0.99
N THR A 104 19.65 -5.03 1.61
CA THR A 104 19.56 -5.58 2.97
C THR A 104 20.33 -4.67 3.91
N VAL A 105 19.63 -4.14 4.91
CA VAL A 105 20.19 -3.26 5.96
C VAL A 105 20.08 -4.01 7.28
N THR A 106 21.21 -4.21 7.97
CA THR A 106 21.25 -4.74 9.34
C THR A 106 21.18 -3.58 10.32
N VAL A 107 20.35 -3.71 11.35
CA VAL A 107 20.16 -2.66 12.38
C VAL A 107 20.20 -3.30 13.76
N ASP A 108 20.62 -2.55 14.77
CA ASP A 108 20.67 -3.04 16.15
C ASP A 108 19.28 -3.42 16.72
N ASN A 109 18.22 -2.77 16.23
CA ASN A 109 16.85 -3.07 16.63
C ASN A 109 15.86 -2.75 15.50
N ASN A 110 15.19 -3.79 14.97
CA ASN A 110 14.18 -3.61 13.92
C ASN A 110 12.72 -3.62 14.41
N ASP A 111 12.46 -3.82 15.71
CA ASP A 111 11.10 -3.82 16.29
C ASP A 111 10.41 -2.45 16.17
N LEU A 112 11.19 -1.40 15.92
CA LEU A 112 10.75 -0.02 15.81
C LEU A 112 10.11 0.30 14.45
N PHE A 113 10.35 -0.52 13.42
CA PHE A 113 9.94 -0.26 12.05
C PHE A 113 8.77 -1.15 11.61
N VAL A 114 7.96 -0.64 10.69
CA VAL A 114 6.95 -1.44 9.97
C VAL A 114 7.20 -1.41 8.47
N ILE A 115 6.61 -2.37 7.75
CA ILE A 115 6.67 -2.36 6.27
C ILE A 115 6.04 -1.07 5.74
N ASN A 116 6.68 -0.48 4.75
CA ASN A 116 6.42 0.85 4.17
C ASN A 116 6.88 2.05 5.02
N ASP A 117 7.60 1.83 6.13
CA ASP A 117 8.30 2.92 6.81
C ASP A 117 9.43 3.46 5.94
N LEU A 118 9.70 4.76 6.12
CA LEU A 118 10.89 5.41 5.56
C LEU A 118 11.95 5.48 6.65
N ILE A 119 13.17 5.15 6.26
CA ILE A 119 14.36 5.32 7.08
C ILE A 119 15.33 6.25 6.35
N GLN A 120 16.14 6.97 7.11
CA GLN A 120 17.20 7.81 6.58
C GLN A 120 18.50 7.44 7.28
N VAL A 121 19.57 7.23 6.50
CA VAL A 121 20.93 7.07 7.01
C VAL A 121 21.82 8.06 6.27
N ASP A 122 22.56 8.88 7.01
CA ASP A 122 23.23 10.06 6.48
C ASP A 122 22.24 10.92 5.63
N ASP A 123 22.53 11.11 4.34
CA ASP A 123 21.68 11.82 3.37
C ASP A 123 20.84 10.87 2.48
N GLU A 124 20.89 9.55 2.69
CA GLU A 124 20.13 8.56 1.91
C GLU A 124 18.79 8.26 2.59
N ILE A 125 17.68 8.37 1.85
CA ILE A 125 16.35 7.94 2.29
C ILE A 125 16.02 6.61 1.62
N MET A 126 15.52 5.66 2.39
CA MET A 126 15.22 4.31 1.94
C MET A 126 13.82 3.89 2.40
N LEU A 127 13.09 3.18 1.54
CA LEU A 127 11.76 2.64 1.86
C LEU A 127 11.88 1.19 2.33
N VAL A 128 11.36 0.86 3.51
CA VAL A 128 11.32 -0.50 4.04
C VAL A 128 10.24 -1.31 3.32
N THR A 129 10.64 -2.36 2.62
CA THR A 129 9.75 -3.25 1.83
C THR A 129 9.49 -4.59 2.52
N ALA A 130 10.40 -5.03 3.40
CA ALA A 130 10.21 -6.20 4.24
C ALA A 130 11.06 -6.10 5.51
N ILE A 131 10.67 -6.83 6.56
CA ILE A 131 11.36 -6.87 7.86
C ILE A 131 11.55 -8.34 8.26
N SER A 132 12.76 -8.69 8.69
CA SER A 132 13.07 -9.99 9.27
C SER A 132 13.49 -9.82 10.73
N THR A 133 12.55 -9.98 11.66
CA THR A 133 12.79 -9.88 13.11
C THR A 133 13.79 -10.93 13.62
N ALA A 134 13.84 -12.11 13.00
CA ALA A 134 14.78 -13.16 13.38
C ALA A 134 16.25 -12.87 13.02
N LEU A 135 16.49 -11.92 12.12
CA LEU A 135 17.82 -11.57 11.61
C LEU A 135 18.13 -10.08 11.79
N GLU A 136 17.28 -9.33 12.49
CA GLU A 136 17.44 -7.88 12.72
C GLU A 136 17.74 -7.09 11.42
N THR A 137 17.09 -7.49 10.32
CA THR A 137 17.33 -6.93 8.98
C THR A 137 16.09 -6.29 8.38
N LEU A 138 16.31 -5.19 7.66
CA LEU A 138 15.34 -4.48 6.83
C LEU A 138 15.69 -4.74 5.36
N THR A 139 14.70 -5.10 4.57
CA THR A 139 14.83 -5.07 3.10
C THR A 139 14.32 -3.74 2.62
N VAL A 140 15.14 -2.97 1.91
CA VAL A 140 14.82 -1.60 1.54
C VAL A 140 14.91 -1.36 0.03
N THR A 141 14.14 -0.39 -0.45
CA THR A 141 14.38 0.27 -1.73
C THR A 141 15.27 1.48 -1.47
N ARG A 142 16.48 1.44 -2.02
CA ARG A 142 17.54 2.45 -1.91
C ARG A 142 17.22 3.70 -2.73
N GLY A 143 17.77 4.85 -2.33
CA GLY A 143 17.68 6.10 -3.11
C GLY A 143 16.24 6.61 -3.30
N TYR A 144 15.39 6.47 -2.28
CA TYR A 144 14.01 6.92 -2.31
C TYR A 144 13.92 8.46 -2.17
N PHE A 145 12.87 9.07 -2.70
CA PHE A 145 12.66 10.53 -2.77
C PHE A 145 13.84 11.34 -3.33
N SER A 146 14.37 10.94 -4.49
CA SER A 146 15.55 11.53 -5.14
C SER A 146 16.84 11.50 -4.30
N SER A 147 16.88 10.80 -3.17
CA SER A 147 18.12 10.60 -2.44
C SER A 147 19.06 9.70 -3.24
N THR A 148 20.36 9.80 -2.99
CA THR A 148 21.36 9.04 -3.74
C THR A 148 21.83 7.86 -2.92
N ALA A 149 21.78 6.66 -3.50
CA ALA A 149 22.31 5.46 -2.87
C ALA A 149 23.81 5.62 -2.55
N ALA A 150 24.18 5.53 -1.28
CA ALA A 150 25.52 5.76 -0.77
C ALA A 150 26.06 4.58 0.06
N THR A 151 27.35 4.59 0.36
CA THR A 151 27.90 3.65 1.36
C THR A 151 27.72 4.25 2.74
N HIS A 152 27.31 3.42 3.71
CA HIS A 152 27.13 3.85 5.09
C HIS A 152 28.05 3.07 6.01
N SER A 153 28.55 3.75 7.05
CA SER A 153 29.43 3.11 8.03
C SER A 153 28.62 2.26 9.00
N ASP A 154 29.29 1.27 9.56
CA ASP A 154 28.78 0.57 10.74
C ASP A 154 28.60 1.56 11.90
N GLY A 155 27.53 1.41 12.68
CA GLY A 155 27.13 2.34 13.74
C GLY A 155 26.66 3.72 13.25
N ALA A 156 26.24 3.84 11.98
CA ALA A 156 25.57 5.05 11.51
C ALA A 156 24.13 5.11 12.04
N ASP A 157 23.72 6.28 12.52
CA ASP A 157 22.39 6.52 13.06
C ASP A 157 21.32 6.21 12.01
N VAL A 158 20.31 5.43 12.40
CA VAL A 158 19.11 5.22 11.59
C VAL A 158 18.07 6.22 12.05
N LEU A 159 17.70 7.13 11.16
CA LEU A 159 16.78 8.22 11.45
C LEU A 159 15.43 7.98 10.79
N ARG A 160 14.38 8.56 11.35
CA ARG A 160 13.10 8.72 10.68
C ARG A 160 13.07 10.09 10.01
N PRO A 161 12.98 10.17 8.67
CA PRO A 161 12.79 11.45 8.02
C PRO A 161 11.40 11.98 8.37
N ASN A 162 11.29 13.16 9.00
CA ASN A 162 10.01 13.89 9.01
C ASN A 162 9.82 14.53 7.62
N ALA A 163 9.70 13.68 6.61
CA ALA A 163 9.31 14.08 5.28
C ALA A 163 7.80 14.29 5.31
N ASP A 164 7.35 15.42 5.86
CA ASP A 164 5.97 15.88 5.68
C ASP A 164 5.80 16.29 4.22
N VAL A 165 5.70 15.29 3.33
CA VAL A 165 5.36 15.47 1.94
C VAL A 165 3.89 15.85 1.89
N THR A 166 3.63 17.13 1.69
CA THR A 166 2.26 17.63 1.61
C THR A 166 1.76 17.48 0.18
N TYR A 167 0.74 16.64 -0.02
CA TYR A 167 0.09 16.41 -1.32
C TYR A 167 -1.11 17.36 -1.51
N ASP A 168 -0.87 18.67 -1.52
CA ASP A 168 -1.96 19.67 -1.55
C ASP A 168 -2.48 19.95 -2.96
N THR A 169 -1.70 19.63 -3.98
CA THR A 169 -2.04 20.04 -5.36
C THR A 169 -2.36 18.83 -6.23
N GLU A 170 -3.54 18.90 -6.83
CA GLU A 170 -4.06 17.89 -7.73
C GLU A 170 -3.57 18.14 -9.17
N ILE A 171 -3.07 17.09 -9.81
CA ILE A 171 -2.74 17.08 -11.22
C ILE A 171 -4.06 17.06 -12.01
N PRO A 172 -4.33 18.09 -12.84
CA PRO A 172 -5.56 18.15 -13.61
C PRO A 172 -5.78 16.90 -14.45
N GLN A 173 -7.03 16.42 -14.51
CA GLN A 173 -7.40 15.24 -15.29
C GLN A 173 -7.04 15.36 -16.78
N ALA A 174 -6.94 16.57 -17.33
CA ALA A 174 -6.52 16.78 -18.72
C ALA A 174 -5.04 16.41 -18.99
N TYR A 175 -4.23 16.28 -17.94
CA TYR A 175 -2.78 16.04 -18.07
C TYR A 175 -2.44 14.55 -18.05
N TRP A 176 -3.40 13.68 -17.73
CA TRP A 176 -3.17 12.25 -17.64
C TRP A 176 -4.36 11.45 -18.18
N GLU A 177 -4.07 10.27 -18.72
CA GLU A 177 -5.10 9.33 -19.18
C GLU A 177 -4.75 7.90 -18.75
N PRO A 178 -5.73 7.12 -18.24
CA PRO A 178 -5.52 5.72 -17.99
C PRO A 178 -5.51 4.95 -19.31
N LYS A 179 -4.51 4.08 -19.50
CA LYS A 179 -4.39 3.18 -20.64
C LYS A 179 -4.19 1.74 -20.16
N LEU A 180 -4.60 0.81 -21.01
CA LEU A 180 -4.22 -0.59 -20.86
C LEU A 180 -3.06 -0.85 -21.80
N ASP A 181 -1.91 -1.23 -21.26
CA ASP A 181 -0.83 -1.72 -22.12
C ASP A 181 -1.22 -3.08 -22.70
N SER A 182 -1.20 -3.19 -24.02
CA SER A 182 -1.43 -4.46 -24.72
C SER A 182 -0.15 -5.26 -24.94
N GLY A 183 1.00 -4.80 -24.44
CA GLY A 183 2.22 -5.59 -24.41
C GLY A 183 3.46 -4.73 -24.65
N GLY A 184 4.11 -4.31 -23.57
CA GLY A 184 5.49 -3.90 -23.52
C GLY A 184 6.20 -4.55 -22.33
N SER A 185 7.22 -5.37 -22.62
CA SER A 185 8.10 -5.98 -21.64
C SER A 185 8.99 -4.91 -20.97
N GLY A 186 8.46 -4.22 -19.97
CA GLY A 186 9.22 -3.36 -19.07
C GLY A 186 9.61 -4.11 -17.78
N GLY A 187 10.45 -5.15 -17.88
CA GLY A 187 11.00 -5.87 -16.72
C GLY A 187 10.76 -7.39 -16.75
N ALA A 188 11.83 -8.16 -16.47
CA ALA A 188 11.87 -9.61 -16.60
C ALA A 188 10.83 -10.32 -15.70
N GLY A 189 9.75 -10.82 -16.32
CA GLY A 189 8.77 -11.69 -15.66
C GLY A 189 7.29 -11.30 -15.85
N ALA A 190 6.98 -10.17 -16.49
CA ALA A 190 5.59 -9.77 -16.69
C ALA A 190 4.90 -10.65 -17.75
N THR A 191 4.10 -11.61 -17.29
CA THR A 191 3.18 -12.40 -18.11
C THR A 191 2.26 -11.47 -18.90
N SER A 192 2.07 -11.75 -20.19
CA SER A 192 1.20 -11.01 -21.11
C SER A 192 -0.25 -10.91 -20.58
N GLY A 193 -0.51 -9.87 -19.80
CA GLY A 193 -1.81 -9.46 -19.31
C GLY A 193 -1.87 -7.94 -19.32
N SER A 194 -2.99 -7.37 -19.73
CA SER A 194 -3.14 -5.92 -19.84
C SER A 194 -2.84 -5.23 -18.50
N ARG A 195 -1.73 -4.50 -18.42
CA ARG A 195 -1.35 -3.74 -17.23
C ARG A 195 -2.01 -2.36 -17.32
N PRO A 196 -2.76 -1.92 -16.30
CA PRO A 196 -3.27 -0.56 -16.27
C PRO A 196 -2.11 0.41 -16.00
N MET A 197 -1.97 1.41 -16.87
CA MET A 197 -0.98 2.46 -16.77
C MET A 197 -1.67 3.82 -16.74
N ILE A 198 -1.05 4.79 -16.09
CA ILE A 198 -1.34 6.21 -16.26
C ILE A 198 -0.31 6.77 -17.24
N VAL A 199 -0.79 7.44 -18.28
CA VAL A 199 0.05 8.14 -19.25
C VAL A 199 -0.15 9.62 -19.10
N PHE A 200 0.94 10.35 -18.88
CA PHE A 200 0.93 11.80 -18.73
C PHE A 200 1.28 12.49 -20.04
N ASN A 201 0.67 13.65 -20.29
CA ASN A 201 0.89 14.41 -21.49
C ASN A 201 2.16 15.27 -21.37
N ALA A 202 3.22 14.88 -22.08
CA ALA A 202 4.51 15.57 -22.07
C ALA A 202 4.48 17.05 -22.52
N ARG A 203 3.42 17.50 -23.19
CA ARG A 203 3.25 18.92 -23.57
C ARG A 203 2.61 19.77 -22.49
N LEU A 204 1.85 19.14 -21.60
CA LEU A 204 1.04 19.81 -20.57
C LEU A 204 1.63 19.64 -19.18
N PHE A 205 2.51 18.65 -19.00
CA PHE A 205 3.11 18.31 -17.73
C PHE A 205 4.59 17.99 -17.88
N THR A 206 5.41 18.53 -16.97
CA THR A 206 6.86 18.29 -16.93
C THR A 206 7.21 17.57 -15.63
N PHE A 207 8.04 16.54 -15.73
CA PHE A 207 8.49 15.76 -14.58
C PHE A 207 9.88 16.16 -14.11
N THR A 208 10.04 16.22 -12.80
CA THR A 208 11.33 16.11 -12.13
C THR A 208 11.41 14.70 -11.52
N ALA A 209 12.47 13.96 -11.86
CA ALA A 209 12.68 12.64 -11.26
C ALA A 209 12.73 12.78 -9.73
N GLY A 210 12.07 11.83 -9.07
CA GLY A 210 11.88 11.73 -7.64
C GLY A 210 10.94 12.76 -7.00
N THR A 211 10.08 13.39 -7.81
CA THR A 211 8.90 14.08 -7.28
C THR A 211 7.92 13.04 -6.71
N PRO A 212 7.45 13.22 -5.46
CA PRO A 212 6.45 12.35 -4.87
C PRO A 212 5.08 12.55 -5.52
N LEU A 213 4.39 11.45 -5.77
CA LEU A 213 3.03 11.37 -6.30
C LEU A 213 2.15 10.62 -5.32
N GLN A 214 0.89 11.04 -5.24
CA GLN A 214 -0.13 10.34 -4.48
C GLN A 214 -1.29 10.00 -5.42
N PHE A 215 -1.56 8.70 -5.53
CA PHE A 215 -2.73 8.19 -6.24
C PHE A 215 -3.88 8.09 -5.24
N VAL A 216 -4.97 8.81 -5.51
CA VAL A 216 -6.17 8.77 -4.69
C VAL A 216 -7.30 8.11 -5.48
N GLY A 217 -7.94 7.12 -4.91
CA GLY A 217 -8.97 6.34 -5.58
C GLY A 217 -9.50 5.21 -4.73
N GLN A 218 -10.23 4.30 -5.35
CA GLN A 218 -10.82 3.16 -4.66
C GLN A 218 -9.95 1.92 -4.85
N LYS A 219 -9.60 1.23 -3.75
CA LYS A 219 -8.92 -0.07 -3.80
C LYS A 219 -9.91 -1.21 -4.16
N ARG A 220 -9.41 -2.25 -4.83
CA ARG A 220 -10.08 -3.50 -5.17
C ARG A 220 -10.12 -4.35 -3.90
N PRO A 221 -11.29 -4.93 -3.57
CA PRO A 221 -11.33 -5.94 -2.53
C PRO A 221 -10.40 -7.10 -2.90
N THR A 222 -9.50 -7.46 -2.00
CA THR A 222 -8.74 -8.70 -2.10
C THR A 222 -9.63 -9.91 -1.78
N ILE A 223 -9.24 -11.10 -2.27
CA ILE A 223 -9.87 -12.35 -1.85
C ILE A 223 -9.31 -12.70 -0.47
N TYR A 224 -10.17 -12.90 0.53
CA TYR A 224 -9.74 -13.32 1.86
C TYR A 224 -9.31 -14.78 1.83
N SER A 225 -8.09 -15.05 2.32
CA SER A 225 -7.59 -16.38 2.61
C SER A 225 -7.55 -16.56 4.12
N ALA A 226 -7.89 -17.77 4.61
CA ALA A 226 -7.88 -18.10 6.04
C ALA A 226 -6.50 -17.94 6.71
N VAL A 227 -5.43 -17.75 5.94
CA VAL A 227 -4.06 -17.63 6.43
C VAL A 227 -3.67 -16.19 6.80
N THR A 228 -4.31 -15.17 6.20
CA THR A 228 -3.86 -13.78 6.32
C THR A 228 -4.59 -12.97 7.39
N GLU A 229 -5.73 -13.45 7.90
CA GLU A 229 -6.56 -12.92 9.01
C GLU A 229 -6.84 -11.39 9.03
N THR A 230 -6.42 -10.68 8.00
CA THR A 230 -6.44 -9.21 7.91
C THR A 230 -7.35 -8.80 6.77
N VAL A 231 -8.26 -7.88 7.08
CA VAL A 231 -9.11 -7.22 6.09
C VAL A 231 -8.43 -5.93 5.65
N ASP A 232 -8.48 -5.59 4.36
CA ASP A 232 -8.01 -4.30 3.86
C ASP A 232 -8.65 -3.17 4.69
N ASP A 233 -7.80 -2.32 5.28
CA ASP A 233 -8.22 -1.23 6.15
C ASP A 233 -9.25 -0.36 5.42
N GLN A 234 -10.32 -0.01 6.13
CA GLN A 234 -11.45 0.81 5.69
C GLN A 234 -12.48 0.13 4.77
N MET A 235 -12.28 -1.14 4.39
CA MET A 235 -13.28 -1.94 3.68
C MET A 235 -14.20 -2.74 4.62
N GLU A 236 -13.92 -2.71 5.93
CA GLU A 236 -14.57 -3.59 6.90
C GLU A 236 -16.06 -3.29 7.09
N SER A 237 -16.44 -2.01 7.19
CA SER A 237 -17.83 -1.61 7.40
C SER A 237 -18.76 -2.06 6.26
N PHE A 238 -18.29 -1.97 5.02
CA PHE A 238 -19.05 -2.38 3.84
C PHE A 238 -19.14 -3.90 3.70
N LEU A 239 -18.02 -4.60 3.93
CA LEU A 239 -18.02 -6.06 3.91
C LEU A 239 -18.87 -6.63 5.05
N LEU A 240 -18.88 -5.97 6.20
CA LEU A 240 -19.72 -6.27 7.35
C LEU A 240 -21.20 -6.13 7.02
N GLU A 241 -21.65 -4.98 6.49
CA GLU A 241 -23.05 -4.76 6.10
C GLU A 241 -23.54 -5.82 5.10
N ARG A 242 -22.71 -6.14 4.11
CA ARG A 242 -23.08 -7.07 3.02
C ARG A 242 -22.98 -8.54 3.43
N ALA A 243 -22.04 -8.89 4.30
CA ALA A 243 -21.97 -10.21 4.93
C ALA A 243 -23.14 -10.42 5.88
N LEU A 244 -23.55 -9.39 6.63
CA LEU A 244 -24.70 -9.42 7.53
C LEU A 244 -26.00 -9.63 6.77
N TYR A 245 -26.20 -8.95 5.64
CA TYR A 245 -27.33 -9.23 4.74
C TYR A 245 -27.38 -10.70 4.27
N ARG A 246 -26.23 -11.32 3.99
CA ARG A 246 -26.16 -12.74 3.58
C ARG A 246 -26.41 -13.69 4.74
N GLY A 247 -25.80 -13.45 5.89
CA GLY A 247 -26.00 -14.25 7.10
C GLY A 247 -27.46 -14.23 7.53
N ALA A 248 -28.08 -13.04 7.56
CA ALA A 248 -29.49 -12.88 7.85
C ALA A 248 -30.39 -13.60 6.82
N ARG A 249 -30.05 -13.52 5.53
CA ARG A 249 -30.77 -14.27 4.49
C ARG A 249 -30.64 -15.78 4.69
N TYR A 250 -29.44 -16.28 4.96
CA TYR A 250 -29.20 -17.71 5.21
C TYR A 250 -30.01 -18.20 6.43
N ALA A 251 -29.98 -17.47 7.54
CA ALA A 251 -30.77 -17.78 8.74
C ALA A 251 -32.29 -17.72 8.48
N SER A 252 -32.76 -16.77 7.66
CA SER A 252 -34.18 -16.59 7.35
C SER A 252 -34.78 -17.64 6.41
N VAL A 253 -33.96 -18.26 5.55
CA VAL A 253 -34.43 -19.26 4.58
C VAL A 253 -34.43 -20.68 5.17
N GLY A 254 -33.84 -20.86 6.36
CA GLY A 254 -33.60 -22.15 6.99
C GLY A 254 -32.52 -22.91 6.24
N GLY A 255 -31.37 -23.14 6.88
CA GLY A 255 -30.22 -23.83 6.30
C GLY A 255 -30.55 -25.17 5.66
#